data_AF-A0A7Y3PGU9-F1
#
_entry.id   AF-A0A7Y3PGU9-F1
#
_cell.length_a   1.000
_cell.length_b   1.000
_cell.length_c   1.000
_cell.angle_alpha   90.00
_cell.angle_beta   90.00
_cell.angle_gamma   90.00
#
_symmetry.space_group_name_H-M   'P 1'
#
loop_
_entity.id
_entity.type
_entity.pdbx_description
1 polymer ?
#
loop_
_entity_poly.entity_id
_entity_poly.type
_entity_poly.pdbx_seq_one_letter_code
_entity_poly.pdbx_strand_id
1 'polypeptide(L)'
;MSTSSRDARAALGFGANSENETRFIASEKFIHWSTALLFVILLGTGAILYIPALTPLVGDRAILVEVHIYAGFLVLLPLSLALLYTPAALPLRSRLRELSSWGGVERQWTRRLPRLDGPVTGRFNAGQKLNGAFSLAALVAMLATGLVMGLYIPLPIYARQGATFVHDLGFYLMGLVFVGHLLMVAKHRGSLSSMAFRIGKGTHTAALEQDGTQV
;
A
#
# COMPACT_ATOMS: atom_id res chain seq x y z
N MET A 1 46.65 -2.89 18.71
CA MET A 1 45.56 -3.56 17.97
C MET A 1 44.25 -3.27 18.68
N SER A 2 43.49 -2.28 18.22
CA SER A 2 42.16 -1.96 18.74
C SER A 2 41.27 -1.72 17.53
N THR A 3 40.61 -2.77 17.06
CA THR A 3 39.59 -2.69 16.01
C THR A 3 38.42 -1.89 16.58
N SER A 4 38.27 -0.66 16.11
CA SER A 4 37.20 0.24 16.56
C SER A 4 35.86 -0.33 16.11
N SER A 5 34.84 -0.22 16.95
CA SER A 5 33.46 -0.67 16.67
C SER A 5 32.84 -0.09 15.40
N ARG A 6 33.50 0.89 14.77
CA ARG A 6 33.15 1.42 13.44
C ARG A 6 33.40 0.41 12.31
N ASP A 7 34.44 -0.41 12.40
CA ASP A 7 34.82 -1.34 11.33
C ASP A 7 33.86 -2.54 11.27
N ALA A 8 33.36 -2.97 12.44
CA ALA A 8 32.33 -4.01 12.53
C ALA A 8 30.97 -3.56 11.97
N ARG A 9 30.65 -2.25 12.03
CA ARG A 9 29.41 -1.70 11.48
C ARG A 9 29.47 -1.50 9.97
N ALA A 10 30.67 -1.22 9.43
CA ALA A 10 30.91 -1.17 8.00
C ALA A 10 30.80 -2.55 7.33
N ALA A 11 31.26 -3.61 8.00
CA ALA A 11 31.14 -4.98 7.50
C ALA A 11 29.70 -5.53 7.46
N LEU A 12 28.75 -4.91 8.18
CA LEU A 12 27.33 -5.29 8.21
C LEU A 12 26.45 -4.51 7.21
N GLY A 13 27.04 -3.74 6.30
CA GLY A 13 26.31 -3.10 5.20
C GLY A 13 25.35 -1.97 5.59
N PHE A 14 25.40 -1.47 6.83
CA PHE A 14 24.63 -0.31 7.29
C PHE A 14 25.44 0.99 7.19
N GLY A 15 26.13 1.16 6.05
CA GLY A 15 26.82 2.40 5.69
C GLY A 15 25.82 3.50 5.36
N ALA A 16 25.99 4.65 5.99
CA ALA A 16 25.21 5.85 5.81
C ALA A 16 25.24 6.34 4.36
N ASN A 17 24.13 6.19 3.65
CA ASN A 17 23.85 6.96 2.44
C ASN A 17 23.00 8.18 2.84
N SER A 18 23.68 9.28 3.18
CA SER A 18 23.10 10.61 3.15
C SER A 18 23.34 11.20 1.77
N GLU A 19 22.36 11.06 0.87
CA GLU A 19 21.99 12.08 -0.12
C GLU A 19 20.77 11.60 -0.92
N ASN A 20 19.67 12.35 -0.77
CA ASN A 20 18.33 12.16 -1.30
C ASN A 20 17.40 11.21 -0.50
N GLU A 21 16.87 11.72 0.61
CA GLU A 21 15.86 11.04 1.42
C GLU A 21 14.58 10.77 0.62
N THR A 22 14.47 9.57 0.05
CA THR A 22 13.18 9.08 -0.44
C THR A 22 12.23 8.96 0.75
N ARG A 23 11.13 9.74 0.75
CA ARG A 23 10.08 9.76 1.79
C ARG A 23 9.56 8.36 2.17
N PHE A 24 9.64 7.40 1.24
CA PHE A 24 9.27 6.00 1.44
C PHE A 24 10.43 5.08 1.10
N ILE A 25 10.64 4.03 1.90
CA ILE A 25 11.68 3.02 1.66
C ILE A 25 11.23 2.01 0.59
N ALA A 26 12.17 1.25 0.03
CA ALA A 26 11.89 0.30 -1.05
C ALA A 26 10.84 -0.76 -0.68
N SER A 27 10.83 -1.25 0.57
CA SER A 27 9.83 -2.22 1.04
C SER A 27 8.43 -1.62 1.10
N GLU A 28 8.27 -0.37 1.56
CA GLU A 28 6.98 0.33 1.58
C GLU A 28 6.43 0.50 0.16
N LYS A 29 7.30 0.89 -0.79
CA LYS A 29 6.94 1.00 -2.21
C LYS A 29 6.54 -0.34 -2.79
N PHE A 30 7.31 -1.39 -2.51
CA PHE A 30 7.01 -2.74 -2.99
C PHE A 30 5.65 -3.24 -2.48
N ILE A 31 5.38 -3.08 -1.18
CA ILE A 31 4.09 -3.46 -0.57
C ILE A 31 2.96 -2.67 -1.22
N HIS A 32 3.12 -1.35 -1.35
CA HIS A 32 2.11 -0.49 -1.96
C HIS A 32 1.80 -0.89 -3.40
N TRP A 33 2.81 -0.99 -4.27
CA TRP A 33 2.61 -1.31 -5.68
C TRP A 33 2.10 -2.74 -5.90
N SER A 34 2.58 -3.72 -5.12
CA SER A 34 2.07 -5.09 -5.20
C SER A 34 0.59 -5.16 -4.78
N THR A 35 0.24 -4.49 -3.67
CA THR A 35 -1.15 -4.43 -3.20
C THR A 35 -2.03 -3.65 -4.16
N ALA A 36 -1.54 -2.54 -4.73
CA ALA A 36 -2.27 -1.72 -5.69
C ALA A 36 -2.57 -2.50 -6.99
N LEU A 37 -1.60 -3.27 -7.49
CA LEU A 37 -1.80 -4.14 -8.64
C LEU A 37 -2.88 -5.20 -8.37
N LEU A 38 -2.78 -5.91 -7.25
CA LEU A 38 -3.77 -6.92 -6.84
C LEU A 38 -5.16 -6.30 -6.64
N PHE A 39 -5.22 -5.11 -6.04
CA PHE A 39 -6.47 -4.39 -5.87
C PHE A 39 -7.11 -3.98 -7.21
N VAL A 40 -6.32 -3.51 -8.17
CA VAL A 40 -6.83 -3.18 -9.52
C VAL A 40 -7.34 -4.43 -10.23
N ILE A 41 -6.65 -5.57 -10.10
CA ILE A 41 -7.11 -6.86 -10.64
C ILE A 41 -8.45 -7.25 -9.99
N LEU A 42 -8.56 -7.17 -8.67
CA LEU A 42 -9.80 -7.46 -7.93
C LEU A 42 -10.95 -6.55 -8.34
N LEU A 43 -10.71 -5.25 -8.45
CA LEU A 43 -11.72 -4.27 -8.85
C LEU A 43 -12.18 -4.52 -10.29
N GLY A 44 -11.24 -4.78 -11.21
CA GLY A 44 -11.56 -5.07 -12.62
C GLY A 44 -12.33 -6.37 -12.81
N THR A 45 -11.84 -7.47 -12.21
CA THR A 45 -12.53 -8.77 -12.26
C THR A 45 -13.89 -8.71 -11.56
N GLY A 46 -13.98 -8.05 -10.40
CA GLY A 46 -15.23 -7.84 -9.68
C GLY A 46 -16.25 -7.04 -10.51
N ALA A 47 -15.81 -5.97 -11.20
CA ALA A 47 -16.69 -5.20 -12.08
C ALA A 47 -17.26 -6.05 -13.23
N ILE A 48 -16.44 -6.90 -13.85
CA ILE A 48 -16.88 -7.78 -14.95
C ILE A 48 -17.83 -8.87 -14.44
N LEU A 49 -17.55 -9.43 -13.26
CA LEU A 49 -18.41 -10.44 -12.63
C LEU A 49 -19.75 -9.86 -12.15
N TYR A 50 -19.76 -8.58 -11.76
CA TYR A 50 -20.95 -7.86 -11.31
C TYR A 50 -21.82 -7.36 -12.46
N ILE A 51 -21.22 -6.95 -13.58
CA ILE A 51 -21.92 -6.38 -14.75
C ILE A 51 -21.97 -7.43 -15.88
N PRO A 52 -23.10 -8.13 -16.08
CA PRO A 52 -23.18 -9.22 -17.07
C PRO A 52 -22.81 -8.80 -18.49
N ALA A 53 -23.09 -7.54 -18.86
CA ALA A 53 -22.76 -6.99 -20.18
C ALA A 53 -21.26 -6.93 -20.49
N LEU A 54 -20.38 -7.00 -19.47
CA LEU A 54 -18.93 -7.00 -19.66
C LEU A 54 -18.36 -8.42 -19.84
N THR A 55 -19.10 -9.47 -19.47
CA THR A 55 -18.64 -10.86 -19.54
C THR A 55 -18.20 -11.30 -20.96
N PRO A 56 -18.88 -10.91 -22.06
CA PRO A 56 -18.45 -11.28 -23.41
C PRO A 56 -17.07 -10.75 -23.82
N LEU A 57 -16.53 -9.71 -23.15
CA LEU A 57 -15.24 -9.11 -23.48
C LEU A 57 -14.04 -10.00 -23.11
N VAL A 58 -14.23 -10.94 -22.18
CA VAL A 58 -13.15 -11.81 -21.66
C VAL A 58 -13.36 -13.27 -22.07
N GLY A 59 -14.58 -13.63 -22.50
CA GLY A 59 -14.93 -14.96 -22.98
C GLY A 59 -15.26 -15.92 -21.86
N ASP A 60 -14.28 -16.29 -21.02
CA ASP A 60 -14.45 -17.31 -19.98
C ASP A 60 -14.63 -16.71 -18.58
N ARG A 61 -15.85 -16.83 -18.06
CA ARG A 61 -16.20 -16.40 -16.70
C ARG A 61 -15.47 -17.23 -15.64
N ALA A 62 -15.16 -18.50 -15.89
CA ALA A 62 -14.46 -19.34 -14.92
C ALA A 62 -13.05 -18.81 -14.65
N ILE A 63 -12.32 -18.41 -15.70
CA ILE A 63 -10.99 -17.78 -15.57
C ILE A 63 -11.08 -16.50 -14.74
N LEU A 64 -12.09 -15.65 -14.97
CA LEU A 64 -12.28 -14.43 -14.18
C LEU A 64 -12.52 -14.72 -12.70
N VAL A 65 -13.34 -15.73 -12.39
CA VAL A 65 -13.61 -16.15 -11.01
C VAL A 65 -12.32 -16.66 -10.36
N GLU A 66 -11.55 -17.50 -11.04
CA GLU A 66 -10.28 -18.01 -10.51
C GLU A 66 -9.29 -16.88 -10.23
N VAL A 67 -9.08 -15.99 -11.21
CA VAL A 67 -8.19 -14.83 -11.04
C VAL A 67 -8.64 -13.96 -9.88
N HIS A 68 -9.95 -13.72 -9.73
CA HIS A 68 -10.50 -12.93 -8.63
C HIS A 68 -10.22 -13.59 -7.28
N ILE A 69 -10.46 -14.91 -7.16
CA ILE A 69 -10.22 -15.67 -5.94
C ILE A 69 -8.74 -15.65 -5.57
N TYR A 70 -7.85 -15.98 -6.51
CA TYR A 70 -6.40 -15.98 -6.26
C TYR A 70 -5.89 -14.58 -5.89
N ALA A 71 -6.31 -13.55 -6.61
CA ALA A 71 -5.96 -12.17 -6.27
C ALA A 71 -6.46 -11.78 -4.87
N GLY A 72 -7.65 -12.25 -4.48
CA GLY A 72 -8.25 -12.04 -3.16
C GLY A 72 -7.39 -12.63 -2.04
N PHE A 73 -6.94 -13.87 -2.19
CA PHE A 73 -6.01 -14.49 -1.23
C PHE A 73 -4.66 -13.77 -1.16
N LEU A 74 -4.15 -13.33 -2.31
CA LEU A 74 -2.83 -12.71 -2.39
C LEU A 74 -2.83 -11.26 -1.88
N VAL A 75 -3.97 -10.56 -1.81
CA VAL A 75 -4.00 -9.11 -1.54
C VAL A 75 -3.38 -8.70 -0.21
N LEU A 76 -3.48 -9.55 0.83
CA LEU A 76 -2.86 -9.29 2.14
C LEU A 76 -1.44 -9.85 2.27
N LEU A 77 -0.99 -10.64 1.28
CA LEU A 77 0.30 -11.33 1.32
C LEU A 77 1.50 -10.37 1.34
N PRO A 78 1.56 -9.28 0.52
CA PRO A 78 2.69 -8.36 0.56
C PRO A 78 2.92 -7.75 1.96
N LEU A 79 1.83 -7.36 2.64
CA LEU A 79 1.89 -6.79 3.98
C LEU A 79 2.26 -7.86 5.02
N SER A 80 1.68 -9.06 4.95
CA SER A 80 1.95 -10.12 5.92
C SER A 80 3.40 -10.62 5.84
N LEU A 81 3.93 -10.84 4.63
CA LEU A 81 5.32 -11.22 4.42
C LEU A 81 6.27 -10.14 4.96
N ALA A 82 6.01 -8.87 4.68
CA ALA A 82 6.85 -7.78 5.18
C ALA A 82 6.86 -7.66 6.71
N LEU A 83 5.79 -8.09 7.39
CA LEU A 83 5.71 -8.12 8.86
C LEU A 83 6.34 -9.37 9.49
N LEU A 84 6.38 -10.48 8.76
CA LEU A 84 6.97 -11.75 9.19
C LEU A 84 8.49 -11.79 8.96
N TYR A 85 9.01 -11.12 7.92
CA TYR A 85 10.44 -11.08 7.64
C TYR A 85 11.18 -9.99 8.46
N THR A 86 12.12 -10.45 9.29
CA THR A 86 12.70 -9.73 10.44
C THR A 86 13.51 -8.44 10.16
N PRO A 87 14.22 -8.24 9.03
CA PRO A 87 14.97 -6.98 8.85
C PRO A 87 14.07 -5.78 8.48
N ALA A 88 12.93 -5.99 7.82
CA ALA A 88 11.99 -4.92 7.45
C ALA A 88 10.86 -4.71 8.48
N ALA A 89 10.60 -5.69 9.34
CA ALA A 89 9.47 -5.68 10.26
C ALA A 89 9.56 -4.56 11.31
N LEU A 90 10.74 -4.26 11.86
CA LEU A 90 10.89 -3.21 12.89
C LEU A 90 10.58 -1.80 12.37
N PRO A 91 11.19 -1.32 11.27
CA PRO A 91 10.83 -0.01 10.72
C PRO A 91 9.39 -0.01 10.19
N LEU A 92 8.89 -1.10 9.61
CA LEU A 92 7.49 -1.15 9.16
C LEU A 92 6.50 -1.05 10.33
N ARG A 93 6.77 -1.71 11.47
CA ARG A 93 5.91 -1.64 12.66
C ARG A 93 5.87 -0.23 13.25
N SER A 94 6.99 0.49 13.29
CA SER A 94 7.00 1.88 13.76
C SER A 94 6.19 2.78 12.82
N ARG A 95 6.25 2.54 11.51
CA ARG A 95 5.47 3.26 10.49
C ARG A 95 3.98 2.97 10.58
N LEU A 96 3.60 1.72 10.79
CA LEU A 96 2.21 1.35 11.02
C LEU A 96 1.66 1.96 12.31
N ARG A 97 2.49 2.06 13.36
CA ARG A 97 2.13 2.79 14.60
C ARG A 97 1.94 4.28 14.35
N GLU A 98 2.79 4.91 13.54
CA GLU A 98 2.62 6.32 13.16
C GLU A 98 1.30 6.52 12.39
N LEU A 99 1.00 5.62 11.44
CA LEU A 99 -0.25 5.62 10.66
C LEU A 99 -1.49 5.40 11.55
N SER A 100 -1.41 4.50 12.54
CA SER A 100 -2.51 4.18 13.45
C SER A 100 -2.61 5.12 14.66
N SER A 101 -1.64 6.00 14.85
CA SER A 101 -1.68 7.00 15.92
C SER A 101 -2.57 8.20 15.53
N TRP A 102 -3.54 8.50 16.38
CA TRP A 102 -4.46 9.62 16.22
C TRP A 102 -4.24 10.64 17.35
N GLY A 103 -3.82 11.84 17.00
CA GLY A 103 -3.65 12.98 17.90
C GLY A 103 -4.87 13.89 17.97
N GLY A 104 -4.74 15.00 18.70
CA GLY A 104 -5.80 16.01 18.82
C GLY A 104 -6.08 16.76 17.52
N VAL A 105 -5.05 17.00 16.71
CA VAL A 105 -5.14 17.68 15.42
C VAL A 105 -5.94 16.85 14.41
N GLU A 106 -5.67 15.55 14.32
CA GLU A 106 -6.40 14.65 13.42
C GLU A 106 -7.87 14.49 13.84
N ARG A 107 -8.16 14.45 15.14
CA ARG A 107 -9.54 14.45 15.67
C ARG A 107 -10.27 15.76 15.39
N GLN A 108 -9.57 16.89 15.39
CA GLN A 108 -10.17 18.17 15.04
C GLN A 108 -10.43 18.28 13.53
N TRP A 109 -9.56 17.69 12.71
CA TRP A 109 -9.74 17.60 11.27
C TRP A 109 -10.99 16.78 10.90
N THR A 110 -11.23 15.61 11.52
CA THR A 110 -12.44 14.83 11.25
C THR A 110 -13.73 15.56 11.64
N ARG A 111 -13.68 16.40 12.68
CA ARG A 111 -14.82 17.24 13.10
C ARG A 111 -15.09 18.43 12.17
N ARG A 112 -14.15 18.79 11.29
CA ARG A 112 -14.22 19.94 10.37
C ARG A 112 -14.50 19.57 8.91
N LEU A 113 -14.92 18.32 8.65
CA LEU A 113 -15.46 17.93 7.34
C LEU A 113 -16.54 18.96 6.92
N PRO A 114 -16.38 19.66 5.77
CA PRO A 114 -15.68 19.23 4.56
C PRO A 114 -14.35 19.96 4.24
N ARG A 115 -13.75 20.73 5.16
CA ARG A 115 -12.47 21.43 4.87
C ARG A 115 -11.32 20.41 4.87
N LEU A 116 -10.97 19.91 3.68
CA LEU A 116 -9.92 18.91 3.46
C LEU A 116 -8.49 19.44 3.74
N ASP A 117 -8.34 20.75 3.95
CA ASP A 117 -7.08 21.39 4.29
C ASP A 117 -6.83 21.30 5.79
N GLY A 118 -6.05 20.31 6.19
CA GLY A 118 -5.58 20.13 7.57
C GLY A 118 -4.07 20.28 7.65
N PRO A 119 -3.53 20.84 8.75
CA PRO A 119 -2.09 20.89 8.96
C PRO A 119 -1.49 19.47 8.92
N VAL A 120 -0.34 19.33 8.27
CA VAL A 120 0.40 18.06 8.21
C VAL A 120 1.17 17.88 9.52
N THR A 121 0.65 17.06 10.43
CA THR A 121 1.34 16.69 11.67
C THR A 121 2.07 15.36 11.48
N GLY A 122 3.34 15.43 11.07
CA GLY A 122 4.19 14.25 10.84
C GLY A 122 4.22 13.79 9.38
N ARG A 123 4.59 12.52 9.12
CA ARG A 123 4.80 12.03 7.75
C ARG A 123 3.49 11.79 6.98
N PHE A 124 2.37 11.58 7.67
CA PHE A 124 1.06 11.31 7.08
C PHE A 124 0.04 12.36 7.52
N ASN A 125 -0.72 12.91 6.56
CA ASN A 125 -1.86 13.77 6.91
C ASN A 125 -3.07 12.93 7.40
N ALA A 126 -4.04 13.58 8.05
CA ALA A 126 -5.21 12.90 8.60
C ALA A 126 -6.01 12.13 7.54
N GLY A 127 -6.13 12.66 6.31
CA GLY A 127 -6.77 11.98 5.19
C GLY A 127 -6.02 10.72 4.72
N GLN A 128 -4.69 10.74 4.72
CA GLN A 128 -3.85 9.58 4.40
C GLN A 128 -3.97 8.50 5.47
N LYS A 129 -4.01 8.88 6.76
CA LYS A 129 -4.26 7.96 7.88
C LYS A 129 -5.63 7.31 7.77
N LEU A 130 -6.67 8.11 7.53
CA LEU A 130 -8.04 7.62 7.36
C LEU A 130 -8.14 6.67 6.15
N ASN A 131 -7.59 7.07 5.00
CA ASN A 131 -7.60 6.24 3.80
C ASN A 131 -6.87 4.91 4.02
N GLY A 132 -5.70 4.94 4.67
CA GLY A 132 -4.94 3.73 4.99
C GLY A 132 -5.69 2.78 5.92
N ALA A 133 -6.30 3.31 6.99
CA ALA A 133 -7.10 2.53 7.93
C ALA A 133 -8.35 1.95 7.26
N PHE A 134 -9.09 2.76 6.49
CA PHE A 134 -10.26 2.32 5.73
C PHE A 134 -9.88 1.24 4.73
N SER A 135 -8.83 1.44 3.93
CA SER A 135 -8.41 0.50 2.90
C SER A 135 -8.03 -0.86 3.49
N LEU A 136 -7.26 -0.89 4.58
CA LEU A 136 -6.89 -2.14 5.24
C LEU A 136 -8.12 -2.86 5.82
N ALA A 137 -8.99 -2.14 6.52
CA ALA A 137 -10.22 -2.71 7.08
C ALA A 137 -11.14 -3.26 5.98
N ALA A 138 -11.30 -2.51 4.88
CA ALA A 138 -12.10 -2.90 3.73
C ALA A 138 -11.51 -4.13 3.04
N LEU A 139 -10.19 -4.20 2.81
CA LEU A 139 -9.53 -5.38 2.24
C LEU A 139 -9.75 -6.64 3.10
N VAL A 140 -9.66 -6.52 4.42
CA VAL A 140 -9.94 -7.65 5.34
C VAL A 140 -11.41 -8.07 5.28
N ALA A 141 -12.34 -7.11 5.26
CA ALA A 141 -13.78 -7.39 5.15
C ALA A 141 -14.14 -8.03 3.79
N MET A 142 -13.54 -7.55 2.70
CA MET A 142 -13.72 -8.09 1.35
C MET A 142 -13.16 -9.51 1.23
N LEU A 143 -12.00 -9.78 1.84
CA LEU A 143 -11.47 -11.14 1.91
C LEU A 143 -12.39 -12.05 2.72
N ALA A 144 -12.86 -11.63 3.90
CA ALA A 144 -13.74 -12.45 4.74
C ALA A 144 -15.07 -12.78 4.04
N THR A 145 -15.71 -11.80 3.40
CA THR A 145 -16.94 -12.01 2.62
C THR A 145 -16.68 -12.85 1.36
N GLY A 146 -15.56 -12.62 0.66
CA GLY A 146 -15.14 -13.42 -0.48
C GLY A 146 -14.88 -14.88 -0.12
N LEU A 147 -14.34 -15.17 1.07
CA LEU A 147 -14.19 -16.55 1.57
C LEU A 147 -15.54 -17.22 1.81
N VAL A 148 -16.52 -16.49 2.35
CA VAL A 148 -17.89 -17.00 2.54
C VAL A 148 -18.58 -17.31 1.20
N MET A 149 -18.30 -16.52 0.16
CA MET A 149 -18.89 -16.69 -1.17
C MET A 149 -18.16 -17.76 -2.01
N GLY A 150 -16.84 -17.80 -1.94
CA GLY A 150 -15.98 -18.64 -2.78
C GLY A 150 -15.72 -20.03 -2.22
N LEU A 151 -15.76 -20.20 -0.89
CA LEU A 151 -15.68 -21.51 -0.26
C LEU A 151 -17.06 -21.99 0.13
N TYR A 152 -17.31 -23.30 0.01
CA TYR A 152 -18.53 -23.91 0.54
C TYR A 152 -18.46 -23.98 2.07
N ILE A 153 -18.72 -22.85 2.74
CA ILE A 153 -18.82 -22.78 4.20
C ILE A 153 -20.28 -23.04 4.58
N PRO A 154 -20.57 -24.05 5.44
CA PRO A 154 -21.94 -24.42 5.84
C PRO A 154 -22.52 -23.40 6.83
N LEU A 155 -22.76 -22.18 6.35
CA LEU A 155 -23.37 -21.09 7.10
C LEU A 155 -24.88 -21.03 6.87
N PRO A 156 -25.65 -20.39 7.76
CA PRO A 156 -27.04 -20.07 7.50
C PRO A 156 -27.23 -19.13 6.30
N ILE A 157 -28.39 -19.17 5.65
CA ILE A 157 -28.67 -18.37 4.45
C ILE A 157 -28.50 -16.86 4.67
N TYR A 158 -28.90 -16.35 5.85
CA TYR A 158 -28.76 -14.93 6.19
C TYR A 158 -27.29 -14.49 6.21
N ALA A 159 -26.38 -15.35 6.64
CA ALA A 159 -24.95 -15.04 6.68
C ALA A 159 -24.34 -15.00 5.28
N ARG A 160 -24.75 -15.92 4.39
CA ARG A 160 -24.32 -15.90 2.98
C ARG A 160 -24.85 -14.67 2.23
N GLN A 161 -26.14 -14.36 2.40
CA GLN A 161 -26.75 -13.17 1.80
C GLN A 161 -26.10 -11.88 2.33
N GLY A 162 -25.86 -11.81 3.65
CA GLY A 162 -25.13 -10.71 4.26
C GLY A 162 -23.71 -10.56 3.70
N ALA A 163 -23.00 -11.67 3.48
CA ALA A 163 -21.68 -11.64 2.86
C ALA A 163 -21.71 -11.09 1.43
N THR A 164 -22.64 -11.55 0.58
CA THR A 164 -22.82 -11.01 -0.77
C THR A 164 -23.13 -9.52 -0.75
N PHE A 165 -24.09 -9.10 0.09
CA PHE A 165 -24.45 -7.69 0.21
C PHE A 165 -23.26 -6.81 0.64
N VAL A 166 -22.52 -7.23 1.68
CA VAL A 166 -21.35 -6.49 2.17
C VAL A 166 -20.22 -6.48 1.13
N HIS A 167 -20.04 -7.56 0.38
CA HIS A 167 -19.05 -7.63 -0.68
C HIS A 167 -19.38 -6.66 -1.82
N ASP A 168 -20.63 -6.63 -2.27
CA ASP A 168 -21.09 -5.71 -3.33
C ASP A 168 -21.02 -4.24 -2.87
N LEU A 169 -21.46 -3.95 -1.64
CA LEU A 169 -21.33 -2.61 -1.07
C LEU A 169 -19.85 -2.20 -0.93
N GLY A 170 -19.00 -3.12 -0.49
CA GLY A 170 -17.57 -2.92 -0.38
C GLY A 170 -16.92 -2.60 -1.73
N PHE A 171 -17.30 -3.31 -2.79
CA PHE A 171 -16.86 -3.01 -4.16
C PHE A 171 -17.14 -1.55 -4.54
N TYR A 172 -18.37 -1.06 -4.32
CA TYR A 172 -18.72 0.33 -4.63
C TYR A 172 -17.95 1.35 -3.79
N LEU A 173 -17.88 1.15 -2.48
CA LEU A 173 -17.20 2.07 -1.57
C LEU A 173 -15.70 2.12 -1.85
N MET A 174 -15.06 0.97 -2.06
CA MET A 174 -13.64 0.90 -2.39
C MET A 174 -13.36 1.50 -3.77
N GLY A 175 -14.23 1.29 -4.76
CA GLY A 175 -14.14 1.93 -6.07
C GLY A 175 -14.18 3.46 -5.98
N LEU A 176 -15.11 4.01 -5.18
CA LEU A 176 -15.21 5.44 -4.93
C LEU A 176 -13.94 6.01 -4.26
N VAL A 177 -13.46 5.35 -3.21
CA VAL A 177 -12.24 5.76 -2.50
C VAL A 177 -11.01 5.66 -3.39
N PHE A 178 -10.92 4.62 -4.24
CA PHE A 178 -9.85 4.45 -5.20
C PHE A 178 -9.80 5.59 -6.23
N VAL A 179 -10.95 5.94 -6.82
CA VAL A 179 -11.04 7.10 -7.73
C VAL A 179 -10.63 8.38 -7.01
N GLY A 180 -11.15 8.61 -5.80
CA GLY A 180 -10.76 9.76 -4.97
C GLY A 180 -9.24 9.81 -4.70
N HIS A 181 -8.64 8.67 -4.40
CA HIS A 181 -7.20 8.55 -4.20
C HIS A 181 -6.40 8.92 -5.47
N LEU A 182 -6.80 8.39 -6.64
CA LEU A 182 -6.17 8.72 -7.93
C LEU A 182 -6.27 10.22 -8.26
N LEU A 183 -7.44 10.82 -8.05
CA LEU A 183 -7.64 12.25 -8.28
C LEU A 183 -6.76 13.11 -7.37
N MET A 184 -6.59 12.73 -6.11
CA MET A 184 -5.69 13.42 -5.18
C MET A 184 -4.23 13.28 -5.60
N VAL A 185 -3.81 12.10 -6.05
CA VAL A 185 -2.45 11.89 -6.57
C VAL A 185 -2.20 12.72 -7.83
N ALA A 186 -3.18 12.80 -8.74
CA ALA A 186 -3.08 13.60 -9.96
C ALA A 186 -2.95 15.11 -9.66
N LYS A 187 -3.66 15.60 -8.63
CA LYS A 187 -3.55 17.00 -8.16
C LYS A 187 -2.20 17.30 -7.49
N HIS A 188 -1.56 16.31 -6.89
CA HIS A 188 -0.28 16.47 -6.17
C HIS A 188 0.85 15.68 -6.83
N ARG A 189 1.36 16.17 -7.97
CA ARG A 189 2.40 15.48 -8.79
C ARG A 189 3.66 15.07 -8.01
N GLY A 190 4.05 15.81 -6.98
CA GLY A 190 5.17 15.44 -6.08
C GLY A 190 4.97 14.12 -5.34
N SER A 191 3.72 13.67 -5.16
CA SER A 191 3.39 12.40 -4.52
C SER A 191 3.81 11.19 -5.36
N LEU A 192 3.70 11.26 -6.69
CA LEU A 192 4.12 10.18 -7.59
C LEU A 192 5.64 9.96 -7.54
N SER A 193 6.41 11.05 -7.51
CA SER A 193 7.87 10.99 -7.40
C SER A 193 8.32 10.29 -6.12
N SER A 194 7.56 10.47 -5.02
CA SER A 194 7.87 9.81 -3.75
C SER A 194 7.65 8.29 -3.75
N MET A 195 6.76 7.78 -4.63
CA MET A 195 6.43 6.35 -4.76
C MET A 195 7.17 5.65 -5.91
N ALA A 196 7.84 6.39 -6.79
CA ALA A 196 8.63 5.82 -7.87
C ALA A 196 9.85 5.05 -7.33
N PHE A 197 10.18 3.92 -7.96
CA PHE A 197 11.50 3.30 -7.79
C PHE A 197 12.52 4.18 -8.54
N ARG A 198 13.33 4.93 -7.79
CA ARG A 198 14.50 5.59 -8.38
C ARG A 198 15.58 4.53 -8.53
N ILE A 199 15.77 4.05 -9.75
CA ILE A 199 16.96 3.29 -10.13
C ILE A 199 18.07 4.33 -10.28
N GLY A 200 18.84 4.56 -9.21
CA GLY A 200 20.00 5.42 -9.27
C GLY A 200 21.09 4.77 -10.11
N LYS A 201 21.46 5.38 -11.24
CA LYS A 201 22.81 5.22 -11.79
C LYS A 201 23.78 5.76 -10.74
N GLY A 202 24.56 4.89 -10.12
CA GLY A 202 25.70 5.31 -9.31
C GLY A 202 26.75 5.93 -10.24
N THR A 203 26.71 7.25 -10.43
CA THR A 203 27.82 7.95 -11.06
C THR A 203 28.92 8.12 -10.02
N HIS A 204 29.77 7.10 -9.90
CA HIS A 204 31.12 7.22 -9.34
C HIS A 204 32.03 8.00 -10.30
N THR A 205 31.65 9.23 -10.65
CA THR A 205 32.43 10.11 -11.51
C THR A 205 32.39 11.53 -10.95
N ALA A 206 32.96 11.70 -9.76
CA ALA A 206 33.27 13.01 -9.19
C ALA A 206 34.42 12.95 -8.17
N ALA A 207 35.34 11.98 -8.31
CA ALA A 207 36.47 11.81 -7.39
C ALA A 207 37.84 11.73 -8.07
N LEU A 208 37.94 11.92 -9.39
CA LEU A 208 39.22 11.91 -10.11
C LEU A 208 39.61 13.25 -10.74
N GLU A 209 38.88 14.34 -10.46
CA GLU A 209 39.19 15.68 -10.98
C GLU A 209 39.61 16.66 -9.86
N GLN A 210 40.11 16.15 -8.74
CA GLN A 210 40.72 16.96 -7.67
C GLN A 210 42.16 16.56 -7.32
N ASP A 211 42.78 15.67 -8.11
CA ASP A 211 44.20 15.27 -7.94
C ASP A 211 45.07 15.77 -9.10
N GLY A 212 44.86 17.02 -9.52
CA GLY A 212 45.55 17.62 -10.67
C GLY A 212 46.03 19.04 -10.44
N THR A 213 46.16 19.52 -9.20
CA THR A 213 46.73 20.85 -8.92
C THR A 213 47.14 20.99 -7.45
N GLN A 214 48.18 20.27 -7.03
CA GLN A 214 49.14 20.74 -6.03
C GLN A 214 50.49 20.08 -6.30
N VAL A 215 51.52 20.93 -6.37
CA VAL A 215 52.96 20.71 -6.65
C VAL A 215 53.36 20.72 -8.11
#